data_AF-A0A1H7EQM3-F1
#
_entry.id   AF-A0A1H7EQM3-F1
#
_cell.length_a   1.000
_cell.length_b   1.000
_cell.length_c   1.000
_cell.angle_alpha   90.00
_cell.angle_beta   90.00
_cell.angle_gamma   90.00
#
_symmetry.space_group_name_H-M   'P 1'
#
loop_
_entity.id
_entity.type
_entity.pdbx_description
1 polymer ?
#
loop_
_entity_poly.entity_id
_entity_poly.type
_entity_poly.pdbx_seq_one_letter_code
_entity_poly.pdbx_strand_id
1 'polypeptide(L)'
;MDIRSERLAFWFLRLNGFLTIPNFIVHPEGPRLDGAFPQQTDVDVLGVRFPFRAENRARPMGDFALFLGEQRRPMVVLSEVKTGRCGLNGPWTDPKRENMEKVLHAGGFRPAEQVDDIAQSLYRSGIWQDDELVIRILCFGAEHNAGIGRSHPEVHQLLWQQDVLPFVYQRFFEYRLEKQMHHQWDDDVKELFAHVRQSSNEADFLRSVSVAERT
;
A
#
# COMPACT_ATOMS: atom_id res chain seq x y z
N MET A 1 -7.70 14.49 -14.93
CA MET A 1 -7.24 14.88 -13.59
C MET A 1 -5.87 14.29 -13.33
N ASP A 2 -5.08 14.98 -12.53
CA ASP A 2 -3.83 14.44 -11.99
C ASP A 2 -4.07 14.01 -10.54
N ILE A 3 -3.65 12.81 -10.17
CA ILE A 3 -3.67 12.34 -8.78
C ILE A 3 -2.26 11.98 -8.32
N ARG A 4 -1.92 12.37 -7.09
CA ARG A 4 -0.65 11.97 -6.46
C ARG A 4 -0.61 10.46 -6.26
N SER A 5 0.47 9.82 -6.66
CA SER A 5 0.66 8.36 -6.55
C SER A 5 0.42 7.80 -5.14
N GLU A 6 1.02 8.42 -4.12
CA GLU A 6 0.86 8.03 -2.71
C GLU A 6 -0.61 8.08 -2.26
N ARG A 7 -1.34 9.09 -2.75
CA ARG A 7 -2.76 9.28 -2.43
C ARG A 7 -3.62 8.23 -3.11
N LEU A 8 -3.30 7.88 -4.36
CA LEU A 8 -3.97 6.80 -5.07
C LEU A 8 -3.72 5.44 -4.38
N ALA A 9 -2.47 5.14 -3.98
CA ALA A 9 -2.15 3.93 -3.21
C ALA A 9 -2.89 3.89 -1.86
N PHE A 10 -2.87 5.00 -1.11
CA PHE A 10 -3.61 5.14 0.13
C PHE A 10 -5.10 4.83 -0.04
N TRP A 11 -5.75 5.44 -1.04
CA TRP A 11 -7.17 5.22 -1.29
C TRP A 11 -7.46 3.81 -1.81
N PHE A 12 -6.60 3.25 -2.64
CA PHE A 12 -6.70 1.86 -3.07
C PHE A 12 -6.73 0.91 -1.87
N LEU A 13 -5.79 1.05 -0.94
CA LEU A 13 -5.77 0.24 0.29
C LEU A 13 -7.01 0.50 1.16
N ARG A 14 -7.40 1.76 1.35
CA ARG A 14 -8.58 2.12 2.15
C ARG A 14 -9.88 1.54 1.57
N LEU A 15 -10.05 1.55 0.25
CA LEU A 15 -11.20 0.96 -0.44
C LEU A 15 -11.23 -0.58 -0.31
N ASN A 16 -10.07 -1.19 -0.09
CA ASN A 16 -9.91 -2.61 0.23
C ASN A 16 -10.01 -2.91 1.76
N GLY A 17 -10.41 -1.91 2.55
CA GLY A 17 -10.67 -2.04 3.98
C GLY A 17 -9.43 -2.07 4.87
N PHE A 18 -8.31 -1.51 4.40
CA PHE A 18 -7.16 -1.26 5.26
C PHE A 18 -7.38 -0.01 6.12
N LEU A 19 -6.95 -0.09 7.38
CA LEU A 19 -6.62 1.06 8.20
C LEU A 19 -5.20 1.49 7.83
N THR A 20 -5.03 2.75 7.46
CA THR A 20 -3.81 3.20 6.79
C THR A 20 -3.17 4.40 7.50
N ILE A 21 -1.84 4.40 7.58
CA ILE A 21 -1.02 5.54 7.98
C ILE A 21 -0.15 5.93 6.78
N PRO A 22 -0.40 7.08 6.13
CA PRO A 22 0.48 7.57 5.08
C PRO A 22 1.75 8.18 5.69
N ASN A 23 2.86 8.16 4.94
CA ASN A 23 4.14 8.76 5.32
C ASN A 23 4.59 8.31 6.72
N PHE A 24 4.67 7.00 6.94
CA PHE A 24 5.06 6.41 8.22
C PHE A 24 6.58 6.52 8.38
N ILE A 25 7.03 7.63 8.96
CA ILE A 25 8.43 7.94 9.19
C ILE A 25 8.89 7.32 10.51
N VAL A 26 10.00 6.59 10.46
CA VAL A 26 10.71 6.10 11.65
C VAL A 26 11.97 6.93 11.87
N HIS A 27 12.01 7.58 13.02
CA HIS A 27 13.14 8.39 13.43
C HIS A 27 14.28 7.52 13.97
N PRO A 28 15.54 7.91 13.73
CA PRO A 28 16.68 7.24 14.34
C PRO A 28 16.67 7.42 15.87
N GLU A 29 17.21 6.43 16.59
CA GLU A 29 17.25 6.42 18.07
C GLU A 29 18.10 7.56 18.67
N GLY A 30 19.03 8.11 17.90
CA GLY A 30 19.87 9.22 18.31
C GLY A 30 20.88 9.62 17.23
N PRO A 31 21.65 10.68 17.48
CA PRO A 31 22.76 11.05 16.61
C PRO A 31 23.83 9.96 16.64
N ARG A 32 24.50 9.77 15.50
CA ARG A 32 25.72 8.96 15.40
C ARG A 32 26.82 9.57 16.27
N LEU A 33 27.87 8.79 16.52
CA LEU A 33 29.04 9.20 17.32
C LEU A 33 29.74 10.47 16.79
N ASP A 34 29.59 10.78 15.51
CA ASP A 34 30.12 11.99 14.86
C ASP A 34 29.15 13.20 14.93
N GLY A 35 28.04 13.07 15.65
CA GLY A 35 27.02 14.11 15.79
C GLY A 35 26.02 14.19 14.62
N ALA A 36 26.20 13.39 13.56
CA ALA A 36 25.26 13.36 12.44
C ALA A 36 24.02 12.52 12.75
N PHE A 37 22.83 12.96 12.34
CA PHE A 37 21.64 12.11 12.45
C PHE A 37 21.64 11.02 11.36
N PRO A 38 21.38 9.74 11.71
CA PRO A 38 21.23 8.68 10.73
C PRO A 38 20.10 8.98 9.74
N GLN A 39 20.17 8.34 8.56
CA GLN A 39 19.12 8.43 7.55
C GLN A 39 17.79 7.96 8.15
N GLN A 40 16.73 8.76 7.98
CA GLN A 40 15.36 8.36 8.30
C GLN A 40 14.93 7.24 7.34
N THR A 41 14.12 6.31 7.84
CA THR A 41 13.44 5.34 6.99
C THR A 41 11.94 5.59 7.06
N ASP A 42 11.26 5.38 5.95
CA ASP A 42 9.85 5.65 5.82
C ASP A 42 9.15 4.56 5.00
N VAL A 43 7.87 4.39 5.29
CA VAL A 43 6.92 3.61 4.50
C VAL A 43 5.92 4.59 3.91
N ASP A 44 5.78 4.61 2.58
CA ASP A 44 4.87 5.56 1.92
C ASP A 44 3.44 5.38 2.41
N VAL A 45 2.97 4.13 2.49
CA VAL A 45 1.70 3.78 3.12
C VAL A 45 1.83 2.49 3.92
N LEU A 46 1.69 2.59 5.24
CA LEU A 46 1.47 1.45 6.12
C LEU A 46 -0.03 1.13 6.16
N GLY A 47 -0.41 -0.14 6.01
CA GLY A 47 -1.80 -0.58 6.10
C GLY A 47 -1.98 -1.80 7.00
N VAL A 48 -3.08 -1.86 7.75
CA VAL A 48 -3.52 -3.04 8.50
C VAL A 48 -4.95 -3.39 8.10
N ARG A 49 -5.19 -4.65 7.70
CA ARG A 49 -6.51 -5.17 7.33
C ARG A 49 -6.89 -6.34 8.23
N PHE A 50 -8.11 -6.34 8.72
CA PHE A 50 -8.67 -7.43 9.51
C PHE A 50 -9.40 -8.46 8.61
N PRO A 51 -9.34 -9.76 8.96
CA PRO A 51 -9.79 -10.85 8.08
C PRO A 51 -11.30 -10.84 7.82
N PHE A 52 -12.10 -10.46 8.81
CA PHE A 52 -13.56 -10.47 8.74
C PHE A 52 -14.15 -9.13 8.28
N ARG A 53 -13.40 -8.33 7.50
CA ARG A 53 -13.90 -7.04 7.03
C ARG A 53 -15.16 -7.21 6.19
N ALA A 54 -16.15 -6.36 6.45
CA ALA A 54 -17.37 -6.29 5.66
C ALA A 54 -17.91 -4.86 5.73
N GLU A 55 -17.62 -4.04 4.71
CA GLU A 55 -18.06 -2.64 4.68
C GLU A 55 -19.59 -2.54 4.57
N ASN A 56 -20.21 -3.39 3.75
CA ASN A 56 -21.66 -3.47 3.61
C ASN A 56 -22.09 -4.94 3.72
N ARG A 57 -22.92 -5.25 4.74
CA ARG A 57 -23.38 -6.61 5.04
C ARG A 57 -24.53 -7.07 4.14
N ALA A 58 -25.30 -6.14 3.57
CA ALA A 58 -26.43 -6.46 2.70
C ALA A 58 -26.00 -6.63 1.24
N ARG A 59 -25.06 -5.79 0.80
CA ARG A 59 -24.45 -5.85 -0.54
C ARG A 59 -22.93 -5.82 -0.40
N PRO A 60 -22.28 -6.99 -0.23
CA PRO A 60 -20.84 -7.08 -0.07
C PRO A 60 -20.09 -6.37 -1.20
N MET A 61 -19.13 -5.53 -0.84
CA MET A 61 -18.24 -4.85 -1.79
C MET A 61 -16.96 -5.67 -1.94
N GLY A 62 -16.82 -6.37 -3.06
CA GLY A 62 -15.70 -7.27 -3.33
C GLY A 62 -14.35 -6.56 -3.36
N ASP A 63 -13.37 -7.05 -2.61
CA ASP A 63 -12.01 -6.51 -2.57
C ASP A 63 -11.17 -7.00 -3.74
N PHE A 64 -10.03 -6.35 -3.94
CA PHE A 64 -9.02 -6.73 -4.89
C PHE A 64 -8.52 -8.15 -4.60
N ALA A 65 -8.36 -8.95 -5.66
CA ALA A 65 -8.15 -10.39 -5.57
C ALA A 65 -6.99 -10.81 -4.65
N LEU A 66 -5.90 -10.03 -4.64
CA LEU A 66 -4.75 -10.25 -3.76
C LEU A 66 -5.11 -10.36 -2.28
N PHE A 67 -6.11 -9.61 -1.83
CA PHE A 67 -6.51 -9.54 -0.43
C PHE A 67 -7.60 -10.56 -0.05
N LEU A 68 -8.20 -11.21 -1.04
CA LEU A 68 -9.24 -12.24 -0.82
C LEU A 68 -8.65 -13.59 -0.42
N GLY A 69 -7.38 -13.84 -0.73
CA GLY A 69 -6.68 -15.08 -0.37
C GLY A 69 -6.44 -15.24 1.14
N GLU A 70 -6.42 -14.12 1.89
CA GLU A 70 -6.25 -14.12 3.34
C GLU A 70 -7.56 -13.72 4.03
N GLN A 71 -8.19 -14.70 4.69
CA GLN A 71 -9.51 -14.57 5.32
C GLN A 71 -9.51 -14.94 6.80
N ARG A 72 -8.37 -15.32 7.38
CA ARG A 72 -8.28 -15.83 8.75
C ARG A 72 -7.43 -14.93 9.66
N ARG A 73 -6.38 -14.34 9.10
CA ARG A 73 -5.39 -13.56 9.83
C ARG A 73 -5.47 -12.08 9.46
N PRO A 74 -5.19 -11.16 10.38
CA PRO A 74 -4.87 -9.79 10.02
C PRO A 74 -3.69 -9.74 9.04
N MET A 75 -3.70 -8.73 8.17
CA MET A 75 -2.66 -8.48 7.19
C MET A 75 -2.09 -7.08 7.39
N VAL A 76 -0.78 -7.01 7.58
CA VAL A 76 -0.01 -5.76 7.53
C VAL A 76 0.62 -5.65 6.15
N VAL A 77 0.46 -4.47 5.52
CA VAL A 77 1.11 -4.13 4.25
C VAL A 77 2.07 -2.97 4.46
N LEU A 78 3.30 -3.16 4.02
CA LEU A 78 4.33 -2.12 3.94
C LEU A 78 4.42 -1.71 2.46
N SER A 79 3.99 -0.51 2.13
CA SER A 79 3.88 -0.10 0.72
C SER A 79 4.97 0.88 0.32
N GLU A 80 5.57 0.63 -0.84
CA GLU A 80 6.45 1.55 -1.55
C GLU A 80 5.78 1.99 -2.86
N VAL A 81 5.82 3.28 -3.15
CA VAL A 81 5.04 3.92 -4.19
C VAL A 81 5.95 4.66 -5.15
N LYS A 82 5.97 4.23 -6.42
CA LYS A 82 6.65 4.93 -7.51
C LYS A 82 5.63 5.37 -8.56
N THR A 83 5.91 6.46 -9.25
CA THR A 83 5.13 6.87 -10.44
C THR A 83 5.48 6.03 -11.65
N GLY A 84 6.78 5.83 -11.88
CA GLY A 84 7.32 4.99 -12.95
C GLY A 84 7.45 3.52 -12.56
N ARG A 85 8.62 2.93 -12.79
CA ARG A 85 8.87 1.51 -12.51
C ARG A 85 8.76 1.20 -11.01
N CYS A 86 8.09 0.10 -10.67
CA CYS A 86 8.02 -0.42 -9.30
C CYS A 86 9.43 -0.55 -8.69
N GLY A 87 9.56 -0.14 -7.44
CA GLY A 87 10.84 -0.06 -6.74
C GLY A 87 10.67 -0.49 -5.29
N LEU A 88 11.74 -1.04 -4.70
CA LEU A 88 11.95 -0.98 -3.26
C LEU A 88 13.08 0.02 -3.02
N ASN A 89 12.91 0.92 -2.06
CA ASN A 89 13.98 1.85 -1.70
C ASN A 89 15.20 1.06 -1.20
N GLY A 90 16.42 1.50 -1.56
CA GLY A 90 17.66 0.84 -1.12
C GLY A 90 17.73 0.51 0.39
N PRO A 91 17.29 1.41 1.30
CA PRO A 91 17.09 1.14 2.72
C PRO A 91 16.33 -0.15 3.07
N TRP A 92 15.38 -0.57 2.24
CA TRP A 92 14.54 -1.77 2.41
C TRP A 92 15.17 -3.07 1.92
N THR A 93 16.33 -2.97 1.27
CA THR A 93 17.01 -4.11 0.63
C THR A 93 18.37 -4.42 1.24
N ASP A 94 18.83 -3.59 2.19
CA ASP A 94 20.12 -3.73 2.87
C ASP A 94 19.90 -4.08 4.36
N PRO A 95 20.02 -5.37 4.74
CA PRO A 95 19.88 -5.80 6.13
C PRO A 95 20.85 -5.10 7.09
N LYS A 96 21.99 -4.60 6.61
CA LYS A 96 22.96 -3.90 7.48
C LYS A 96 22.47 -2.55 8.00
N ARG A 97 21.39 -2.02 7.42
CA ARG A 97 20.80 -0.73 7.82
C ARG A 97 19.64 -0.89 8.82
N GLU A 98 19.17 -2.11 9.01
CA GLU A 98 18.13 -2.48 9.98
C GLU A 98 16.85 -1.63 9.87
N ASN A 99 16.49 -1.22 8.65
CA ASN A 99 15.33 -0.35 8.45
C ASN A 99 14.01 -1.11 8.59
N MET A 100 14.00 -2.39 8.23
CA MET A 100 12.81 -3.23 8.37
C MET A 100 12.51 -3.43 9.85
N GLU A 101 13.53 -3.73 10.64
CA GLU A 101 13.51 -3.91 12.08
C GLU A 101 12.96 -2.65 12.76
N LYS A 102 13.47 -1.47 12.38
CA LYS A 102 12.97 -0.18 12.88
C LYS A 102 11.48 0.03 12.60
N VAL A 103 11.02 -0.27 11.37
CA VAL A 103 9.60 -0.19 11.00
C VAL A 103 8.76 -1.19 11.79
N LEU A 104 9.25 -2.42 11.98
CA LEU A 104 8.56 -3.47 12.73
C LEU A 104 8.45 -3.12 14.23
N HIS A 105 9.51 -2.59 14.83
CA HIS A 105 9.48 -2.09 16.20
C HIS A 105 8.52 -0.90 16.35
N ALA A 106 8.59 0.08 15.45
CA ALA A 106 7.71 1.25 15.48
C ALA A 106 6.23 0.88 15.26
N GLY A 107 5.96 -0.11 14.39
CA GLY A 107 4.63 -0.63 14.13
C GLY A 107 4.08 -1.50 15.25
N GLY A 108 4.95 -2.13 16.04
CA GLY A 108 4.56 -2.91 17.23
C GLY A 108 3.71 -4.15 16.91
N PHE A 109 3.87 -4.74 15.71
CA PHE A 109 3.01 -5.84 15.27
C PHE A 109 3.29 -7.17 15.98
N ARG A 110 4.51 -7.34 16.49
CA ARG A 110 4.99 -8.54 17.19
C ARG A 110 5.96 -8.19 18.31
N PRO A 111 6.18 -9.10 19.28
CA PRO A 111 7.20 -8.95 20.31
C PRO A 111 8.60 -8.73 19.71
N ALA A 112 9.45 -7.98 20.42
CA ALA A 112 10.76 -7.55 19.95
C ALA A 112 11.66 -8.74 19.56
N GLU A 113 11.57 -9.84 20.30
CA GLU A 113 12.34 -11.06 20.06
C GLU A 113 12.02 -11.77 18.73
N GLN A 114 10.92 -11.40 18.06
CA GLN A 114 10.55 -11.97 16.75
C GLN A 114 10.93 -11.06 15.58
N VAL A 115 11.34 -9.81 15.85
CA VAL A 115 11.52 -8.80 14.80
C VAL A 115 12.60 -9.19 13.79
N ASP A 116 13.72 -9.74 14.24
CA ASP A 116 14.83 -10.13 13.37
C ASP A 116 14.42 -11.21 12.36
N ASP A 117 13.67 -12.23 12.81
CA ASP A 117 13.19 -13.32 11.95
C ASP A 117 12.17 -12.83 10.91
N ILE A 118 11.30 -11.92 11.33
CA ILE A 118 10.33 -11.26 10.45
C ILE A 118 11.08 -10.43 9.41
N ALA A 119 12.00 -9.57 9.84
CA ALA A 119 12.79 -8.70 8.97
C ALA A 119 13.57 -9.50 7.94
N GLN A 120 14.26 -10.57 8.36
CA GLN A 120 15.00 -11.45 7.45
C GLN A 120 14.11 -12.09 6.38
N SER A 121 12.85 -12.41 6.73
CA SER A 121 11.90 -12.95 5.76
C SER A 121 11.45 -11.88 4.77
N LEU A 122 11.15 -10.68 5.24
CA LEU A 122 10.80 -9.53 4.39
C LEU A 122 11.95 -9.12 3.46
N TYR A 123 13.20 -9.14 3.92
CA TYR A 123 14.38 -8.90 3.09
C TYR A 123 14.61 -9.96 2.02
N ARG A 124 14.22 -11.22 2.26
CA ARG A 124 14.47 -12.33 1.32
C ARG A 124 13.37 -12.50 0.29
N SER A 125 12.11 -12.39 0.70
CA SER A 125 10.97 -12.70 -0.16
C SER A 125 9.99 -11.54 -0.28
N GLY A 126 9.94 -10.65 0.72
CA GLY A 126 8.93 -9.60 0.83
C GLY A 126 7.65 -10.03 1.56
N ILE A 127 7.65 -11.21 2.19
CA ILE A 127 6.54 -11.68 3.00
C ILE A 127 7.03 -12.45 4.23
N TRP A 128 6.33 -12.28 5.33
CA TRP A 128 6.40 -13.12 6.51
C TRP A 128 4.98 -13.48 6.95
N GLN A 129 4.79 -14.70 7.45
CA GLN A 129 3.50 -15.12 7.99
C GLN A 129 3.67 -16.24 9.03
N ASP A 130 2.76 -16.25 10.00
CA ASP A 130 2.55 -17.34 10.96
C ASP A 130 1.05 -17.64 11.09
N ASP A 131 0.64 -18.42 12.10
CA ASP A 131 -0.78 -18.77 12.28
C ASP A 131 -1.67 -17.58 12.66
N GLU A 132 -1.09 -16.44 13.06
CA GLU A 132 -1.81 -15.30 13.61
C GLU A 132 -1.77 -14.06 12.72
N LEU A 133 -0.71 -13.86 11.93
CA LEU A 133 -0.45 -12.62 11.21
C LEU A 133 0.22 -12.85 9.86
N VAL A 134 -0.11 -11.99 8.90
CA VAL A 134 0.62 -11.85 7.62
C VAL A 134 1.21 -10.45 7.54
N ILE A 135 2.50 -10.34 7.25
CA ILE A 135 3.18 -9.07 6.96
C ILE A 135 3.77 -9.17 5.57
N ARG A 136 3.46 -8.22 4.68
CA ARG A 136 3.97 -8.25 3.31
C ARG A 136 4.31 -6.88 2.77
N ILE A 137 5.22 -6.86 1.81
CA ILE A 137 5.59 -5.66 1.08
C ILE A 137 4.79 -5.58 -0.23
N LEU A 138 4.27 -4.39 -0.54
CA LEU A 138 3.63 -4.06 -1.80
C LEU A 138 4.42 -2.95 -2.49
N CYS A 139 4.59 -3.08 -3.81
CA CYS A 139 5.10 -2.00 -4.65
C CYS A 139 3.99 -1.49 -5.55
N PHE A 140 3.92 -0.18 -5.73
CA PHE A 140 3.05 0.44 -6.72
C PHE A 140 3.87 1.16 -7.79
N GLY A 141 3.41 1.13 -9.05
CA GLY A 141 4.12 1.73 -10.18
C GLY A 141 3.34 1.72 -11.49
N ALA A 142 3.87 2.39 -12.53
CA ALA A 142 3.36 2.28 -13.90
C ALA A 142 3.87 1.01 -14.61
N GLU A 143 5.05 0.51 -14.23
CA GLU A 143 5.70 -0.63 -14.87
C GLU A 143 6.23 -1.64 -13.86
N HIS A 144 6.23 -2.92 -14.25
CA HIS A 144 6.90 -3.97 -13.49
C HIS A 144 8.42 -3.82 -13.52
N ASN A 145 9.03 -4.24 -12.43
CA ASN A 145 10.45 -4.40 -12.25
C ASN A 145 10.79 -5.88 -12.11
N ALA A 146 11.32 -6.46 -13.18
CA ALA A 146 11.78 -7.86 -13.17
C ALA A 146 12.92 -8.10 -12.17
N GLY A 147 13.65 -7.07 -11.76
CA GLY A 147 14.66 -7.15 -10.70
C GLY A 147 14.04 -7.51 -9.36
N ILE A 148 12.93 -6.85 -8.98
CA ILE A 148 12.19 -7.15 -7.75
C ILE A 148 11.64 -8.56 -7.80
N GLY A 149 11.01 -8.97 -8.90
CA GLY A 149 10.46 -10.32 -9.03
C GLY A 149 11.51 -11.44 -8.86
N ARG A 150 12.80 -11.14 -9.08
CA ARG A 150 13.90 -12.07 -8.81
C ARG A 150 14.44 -11.98 -7.39
N SER A 151 14.61 -10.79 -6.84
CA SER A 151 15.21 -10.59 -5.52
C SER A 151 14.23 -10.75 -4.36
N HIS A 152 12.96 -10.45 -4.59
CA HIS A 152 11.87 -10.51 -3.61
C HIS A 152 10.62 -11.07 -4.30
N PRO A 153 10.57 -12.38 -4.58
CA PRO A 153 9.56 -12.99 -5.45
C PRO A 153 8.12 -12.85 -4.95
N GLU A 154 7.91 -12.63 -3.65
CA GLU A 154 6.58 -12.50 -3.04
C GLU A 154 6.08 -11.04 -2.95
N VAL A 155 6.92 -10.08 -3.36
CA VAL A 155 6.54 -8.66 -3.46
C VAL A 155 5.61 -8.47 -4.65
N HIS A 156 4.37 -8.10 -4.34
CA HIS A 156 3.39 -7.81 -5.36
C HIS A 156 3.61 -6.41 -5.91
N GLN A 157 3.67 -6.33 -7.23
CA GLN A 157 3.87 -5.09 -7.98
C GLN A 157 2.54 -4.71 -8.62
N LEU A 158 1.82 -3.79 -7.99
CA LEU A 158 0.50 -3.34 -8.40
C LEU A 158 0.63 -2.14 -9.35
N LEU A 159 0.16 -2.33 -10.58
CA LEU A 159 0.29 -1.33 -11.63
C LEU A 159 -0.89 -0.35 -11.65
N TRP A 160 -0.59 0.94 -11.85
CA TRP A 160 -1.61 1.98 -11.84
C TRP A 160 -2.75 1.74 -12.83
N GLN A 161 -2.40 1.45 -14.08
CA GLN A 161 -3.35 1.32 -15.19
C GLN A 161 -3.95 -0.08 -15.34
N GLN A 162 -3.36 -1.11 -14.71
CA GLN A 162 -3.80 -2.50 -14.86
C GLN A 162 -4.53 -3.04 -13.62
N ASP A 163 -4.12 -2.60 -12.42
CA ASP A 163 -4.64 -3.11 -11.16
C ASP A 163 -5.44 -2.05 -10.40
N VAL A 164 -4.83 -0.88 -10.19
CA VAL A 164 -5.32 0.10 -9.22
C VAL A 164 -6.51 0.90 -9.75
N LEU A 165 -6.34 1.60 -10.88
CA LEU A 165 -7.40 2.44 -11.46
C LEU A 165 -8.60 1.62 -11.95
N PRO A 166 -8.44 0.44 -12.58
CA PRO A 166 -9.57 -0.43 -12.91
C PRO A 166 -10.39 -0.83 -11.67
N PHE A 167 -9.73 -1.22 -10.58
CA PHE A 167 -10.40 -1.51 -9.31
C PHE A 167 -11.15 -0.31 -8.75
N VAL A 168 -10.52 0.88 -8.75
CA VAL A 168 -11.14 2.12 -8.28
C VAL A 168 -12.38 2.45 -9.12
N TYR A 169 -12.27 2.36 -10.45
CA TYR A 169 -13.39 2.56 -11.37
C TYR A 169 -14.55 1.62 -11.02
N GLN A 170 -14.29 0.32 -10.98
CA GLN A 170 -15.30 -0.69 -10.69
C GLN A 170 -15.96 -0.43 -9.33
N ARG A 171 -15.15 -0.18 -8.29
CA ARG A 171 -15.65 0.08 -6.93
C ARG A 171 -16.54 1.32 -6.87
N PHE A 172 -16.17 2.40 -7.54
CA PHE A 172 -16.97 3.62 -7.56
C PHE A 172 -18.18 3.52 -8.47
N PHE A 173 -18.09 2.82 -9.59
CA PHE A 173 -19.18 2.65 -10.52
C PHE A 173 -20.28 1.73 -9.97
N GLU A 174 -19.92 0.54 -9.48
CA GLU A 174 -20.87 -0.45 -8.97
C GLU A 174 -21.58 0.00 -7.69
N TYR A 175 -20.85 0.69 -6.80
CA TYR A 175 -21.33 1.09 -5.47
C TYR A 175 -21.54 2.61 -5.37
N ARG A 176 -21.81 3.27 -6.49
CA ARG A 176 -21.99 4.73 -6.57
C ARG A 176 -23.08 5.26 -5.65
N LEU A 177 -24.12 4.48 -5.35
CA LEU A 177 -25.19 4.92 -4.45
C LEU A 177 -24.71 4.93 -3.00
N GLU A 178 -24.01 3.88 -2.59
CA GLU A 178 -23.45 3.72 -1.25
C GLU A 178 -22.32 4.73 -1.00
N LYS A 179 -21.55 5.05 -2.03
CA LYS A 179 -20.40 5.97 -1.93
C LYS A 179 -20.79 7.45 -2.07
N GLN A 180 -22.04 7.80 -2.36
CA GLN A 180 -22.47 9.21 -2.51
C GLN A 180 -22.26 10.08 -1.26
N MET A 181 -22.27 9.48 -0.07
CA MET A 181 -22.04 10.21 1.18
C MET A 181 -20.54 10.38 1.48
N HIS A 182 -19.81 11.02 0.56
CA HIS A 182 -18.35 11.19 0.60
C HIS A 182 -17.90 12.61 1.00
N HIS A 183 -18.73 13.40 1.70
CA HIS A 183 -18.42 14.79 2.04
C HIS A 183 -17.15 14.95 2.91
N GLN A 184 -16.86 13.94 3.75
CA GLN A 184 -15.68 13.88 4.63
C GLN A 184 -14.42 13.36 3.94
N TRP A 185 -14.52 12.92 2.69
CA TRP A 185 -13.35 12.45 1.96
C TRP A 185 -12.48 13.61 1.53
N ASP A 186 -11.22 13.32 1.26
CA ASP A 186 -10.28 14.28 0.70
C ASP A 186 -10.70 14.67 -0.73
N ASP A 187 -10.28 15.86 -1.18
CA ASP A 187 -10.75 16.42 -2.45
C ASP A 187 -10.27 15.62 -3.67
N ASP A 188 -9.07 15.02 -3.59
CA ASP A 188 -8.52 14.18 -4.65
C ASP A 188 -9.39 12.95 -4.98
N VAL A 189 -9.92 12.27 -3.96
CA VAL A 189 -10.80 11.12 -4.18
C VAL A 189 -12.22 11.53 -4.55
N LYS A 190 -12.69 12.70 -4.10
CA LYS A 190 -13.97 13.26 -4.56
C LYS A 190 -13.89 13.56 -6.06
N GLU A 191 -12.77 14.10 -6.51
CA GLU A 191 -12.49 14.33 -7.93
C GLU A 191 -12.43 13.01 -8.70
N LEU A 192 -11.71 11.99 -8.21
CA LEU A 192 -11.75 10.64 -8.83
C LEU A 192 -13.17 10.09 -8.96
N PHE A 193 -13.97 10.18 -7.89
CA PHE A 193 -15.35 9.70 -7.90
C PHE A 193 -16.21 10.47 -8.91
N ALA A 194 -16.04 11.80 -9.00
CA ALA A 194 -16.70 12.62 -10.01
C ALA A 194 -16.29 12.21 -11.43
N HIS A 195 -15.00 11.95 -11.66
CA HIS A 195 -14.50 11.47 -12.94
C HIS A 195 -15.13 10.13 -13.33
N VAL A 196 -15.20 9.15 -12.42
CA VAL A 196 -15.88 7.87 -12.68
C VAL A 196 -17.34 8.09 -13.11
N ARG A 197 -18.04 9.05 -12.51
CA ARG A 197 -19.44 9.37 -12.86
C ARG A 197 -19.60 10.07 -14.21
N GLN A 198 -18.59 10.78 -14.67
CA GLN A 198 -18.58 11.50 -15.94
C GLN A 198 -18.08 10.63 -17.10
N SER A 199 -17.28 9.60 -16.81
CA SER A 199 -16.78 8.67 -17.81
C SER A 199 -17.89 7.75 -18.34
N SER A 200 -17.93 7.58 -19.66
CA SER A 200 -18.91 6.69 -20.31
C SER A 200 -18.64 5.21 -20.04
N ASN A 201 -17.37 4.85 -19.84
CA ASN A 201 -16.89 3.49 -19.58
C ASN A 201 -15.53 3.54 -18.86
N GLU A 202 -15.02 2.37 -18.47
CA GLU A 202 -13.72 2.23 -17.79
C GLU A 202 -12.56 2.80 -18.62
N ALA A 203 -12.50 2.51 -19.92
CA ALA A 203 -11.40 2.95 -20.77
C ALA A 203 -11.34 4.48 -20.89
N ASP A 204 -12.49 5.16 -20.91
CA ASP A 204 -12.58 6.62 -20.85
C ASP A 204 -12.04 7.14 -19.51
N PHE A 205 -12.39 6.49 -18.40
CA PHE A 205 -11.89 6.85 -17.07
C PHE A 205 -10.36 6.70 -16.99
N LEU A 206 -9.81 5.55 -17.38
CA LEU A 206 -8.38 5.25 -17.33
C LEU A 206 -7.54 6.27 -18.13
N ARG A 207 -8.03 6.72 -19.29
CA ARG A 207 -7.39 7.78 -20.08
C ARG A 207 -7.48 9.17 -19.46
N SER A 208 -8.50 9.41 -18.64
CA SER A 208 -8.76 10.73 -18.04
C SER A 208 -7.99 10.98 -16.76
N VAL A 209 -7.35 9.95 -16.18
CA VAL A 209 -6.58 10.02 -14.94
C VAL A 209 -5.09 9.81 -15.22
N SER A 210 -4.28 10.76 -14.78
CA SER A 210 -2.83 10.70 -14.82
C SER A 210 -2.29 10.61 -13.38
N VAL A 211 -1.25 9.81 -13.18
CA VAL A 211 -0.62 9.60 -11.86
C VAL A 211 0.66 10.42 -11.79
N ALA A 212 0.72 11.38 -10.88
CA ALA A 212 1.79 12.36 -10.77
C ALA A 212 2.65 12.17 -9.51
N GLU A 213 3.89 12.68 -9.56
CA GLU A 213 4.77 12.80 -8.40
C GLU A 213 4.36 13.94 -7.48
N ARG A 214 4.92 13.95 -6.28
CA ARG A 214 4.81 15.03 -5.31
C ARG A 214 5.49 16.29 -5.90
N THR A 215 4.72 17.31 -6.27
CA THR A 215 5.24 18.67 -6.51
C THR A 215 5.51 19.39 -5.21
#